data_AF-A0A897MPX1-F1
#
_entry.id   AF-A0A897MPX1-F1
#
_cell.length_a   1.000
_cell.length_b   1.000
_cell.length_c   1.000
_cell.angle_alpha   90.00
_cell.angle_beta   90.00
_cell.angle_gamma   90.00
#
_symmetry.space_group_name_H-M   'P 1'
#
loop_
_entity.id
_entity.type
_entity.pdbx_description
1 polymer ?
#
loop_
_entity_poly.entity_id
_entity_poly.type
_entity_poly.pdbx_seq_one_letter_code
_entity_poly.pdbx_strand_id
1 'polypeptide(L)' 'MTEEREIREIGHDEFDPIGTLTLIAIYFVILTIMWFFMYFVEFAEHGPTVVGTV' A
#
# COMPACT_ATOMS: atom_id res chain seq x y z
N MET A 1 -25.47 -6.39 -32.88
CA MET A 1 -25.36 -6.83 -31.48
C MET A 1 -24.71 -5.68 -30.72
N THR A 2 -25.52 -4.84 -30.08
CA THR A 2 -25.02 -3.75 -29.24
C THR A 2 -24.63 -4.38 -27.91
N GLU A 3 -23.36 -4.29 -27.52
CA GLU A 3 -22.92 -4.73 -26.20
C GLU A 3 -23.49 -3.77 -25.15
N GLU A 4 -24.69 -4.07 -24.64
CA GLU A 4 -25.18 -3.48 -23.40
C GLU A 4 -24.24 -3.93 -22.29
N ARG A 5 -23.37 -3.01 -21.84
CA ARG A 5 -22.64 -3.20 -20.59
C ARG A 5 -23.67 -3.22 -19.47
N GLU A 6 -24.02 -4.41 -19.00
CA GLU A 6 -24.86 -4.61 -17.83
C GLU A 6 -24.18 -3.95 -16.63
N ILE A 7 -24.61 -2.75 -16.27
CA ILE A 7 -24.16 -2.07 -15.05
C ILE A 7 -24.91 -2.75 -13.90
N ARG A 8 -24.31 -3.80 -13.33
CA ARG A 8 -24.83 -4.47 -12.15
C ARG A 8 -24.56 -3.58 -10.92
N GLU A 9 -25.62 -3.12 -10.28
CA GLU A 9 -25.52 -2.43 -8.99
C GLU A 9 -25.03 -3.44 -7.94
N ILE A 10 -23.82 -3.23 -7.40
CA ILE A 10 -23.30 -4.00 -6.26
C ILE A 10 -24.02 -3.51 -5.01
N GLY A 11 -24.76 -4.39 -4.36
CA GLY A 11 -25.36 -4.12 -3.05
C GLY A 11 -24.28 -4.00 -1.97
N HIS A 12 -24.53 -3.18 -0.95
CA HIS A 12 -23.59 -2.98 0.17
C HIS A 12 -23.39 -4.25 1.03
N ASP A 13 -24.33 -5.18 0.94
CA ASP A 13 -24.32 -6.53 1.50
C ASP A 13 -23.34 -7.48 0.79
N GLU A 14 -22.99 -7.22 -0.46
CA GLU A 14 -21.94 -7.96 -1.18
C GLU A 14 -20.53 -7.49 -0.82
N PHE A 15 -20.39 -6.32 -0.19
CA PHE A 15 -19.09 -5.80 0.25
C PHE A 15 -18.67 -6.46 1.56
N ASP A 16 -17.49 -7.10 1.57
CA ASP A 16 -16.87 -7.60 2.80
C ASP A 16 -15.89 -6.55 3.37
N PRO A 17 -16.30 -5.79 4.40
CA PRO A 17 -15.44 -4.78 5.02
C PRO A 17 -14.26 -5.40 5.76
N ILE A 18 -14.41 -6.61 6.32
CA ILE A 18 -13.35 -7.27 7.11
C ILE A 18 -12.28 -7.82 6.17
N GLY A 19 -12.68 -8.46 5.07
CA GLY A 19 -11.76 -8.92 4.03
C GLY A 19 -10.96 -7.76 3.42
N THR A 20 -11.64 -6.66 3.10
CA THR A 20 -10.98 -5.46 2.55
C THR A 20 -10.02 -4.83 3.55
N LEU A 21 -10.43 -4.69 4.83
CA LEU A 21 -9.56 -4.17 5.88
C LEU A 21 -8.32 -5.06 6.09
N THR A 22 -8.49 -6.38 6.03
CA THR A 22 -7.39 -7.34 6.16
C THR A 22 -6.36 -7.15 5.04
N LEU A 23 -6.81 -7.00 3.80
CA LEU A 23 -5.93 -6.73 2.65
C LEU A 23 -5.16 -5.42 2.82
N ILE A 24 -5.84 -4.34 3.24
CA ILE A 24 -5.21 -3.04 3.50
C ILE A 24 -4.18 -3.16 4.62
N ALA A 25 -4.52 -3.85 5.71
CA ALA A 25 -3.62 -4.02 6.85
C ALA A 25 -2.35 -4.80 6.46
N ILE A 26 -2.50 -5.90 5.71
CA ILE A 26 -1.35 -6.67 5.20
C ILE A 26 -0.48 -5.80 4.29
N TYR A 27 -1.09 -5.07 3.37
CA TYR A 27 -0.37 -4.16 2.48
C TYR A 27 0.41 -3.09 3.26
N PHE A 28 -0.23 -2.48 4.27
CA PHE A 28 0.39 -1.49 5.14
C PHE A 28 1.57 -2.05 5.93
N VAL A 29 1.44 -3.29 6.43
CA VAL A 29 2.55 -3.99 7.12
C VAL A 29 3.72 -4.20 6.17
N ILE A 30 3.49 -4.67 4.94
CA ILE A 30 4.54 -4.84 3.93
C ILE A 30 5.24 -3.52 3.65
N LEU A 31 4.49 -2.44 3.42
CA LEU A 31 5.05 -1.11 3.19
C LEU A 31 5.90 -0.63 4.37
N THR A 32 5.41 -0.81 5.59
CA THR A 32 6.12 -0.40 6.80
C THR A 32 7.42 -1.17 6.99
N ILE A 33 7.40 -2.49 6.74
CA ILE A 33 8.60 -3.33 6.79
C ILE A 33 9.60 -2.89 5.74
N MET A 34 9.16 -2.70 4.48
CA MET A 34 10.03 -2.24 3.41
C MET A 34 10.63 -0.87 3.70
N TRP A 35 9.81 0.07 4.18
CA TRP A 35 10.25 1.40 4.59
C TRP A 35 11.29 1.34 5.71
N PHE A 36 11.02 0.56 6.75
CA PHE A 36 11.94 0.39 7.88
C PHE A 36 13.25 -0.30 7.47
N PHE A 37 13.17 -1.29 6.58
CA PHE A 37 14.33 -1.95 6.00
C PHE A 37 15.18 -0.96 5.19
N MET A 38 14.57 -0.16 4.32
CA MET A 38 15.27 0.88 3.56
C MET A 38 15.93 1.91 4.49
N TYR A 39 15.25 2.32 5.56
CA TYR A 39 15.84 3.20 6.57
C TYR A 39 17.11 2.59 7.19
N PHE A 40 17.12 1.31 7.54
CA PHE A 40 18.36 0.69 8.03
C PHE A 40 19.44 0.61 6.95
N VAL A 41 19.09 0.25 5.72
CA VAL A 41 20.07 0.20 4.62
C VAL A 41 20.71 1.56 4.39
N GLU A 42 19.93 2.64 4.48
CA GLU A 42 20.41 4.01 4.27
C GLU A 42 21.19 4.56 5.47
N PHE A 43 20.75 4.29 6.70
CA PHE A 43 21.24 4.99 7.89
C PHE A 43 22.00 4.12 8.90
N ALA A 44 22.04 2.78 8.77
CA ALA A 44 22.69 1.90 9.75
C ALA A 44 24.21 1.72 9.55
N GLU A 45 24.73 1.83 8.32
CA GLU A 45 26.16 1.59 8.02
C GLU A 45 26.93 2.81 7.50
N HIS A 46 26.27 3.83 6.95
CA HIS A 46 26.89 5.09 6.54
C HIS A 46 26.02 6.24 7.06
N GLY A 47 26.52 6.98 8.07
CA GLY A 47 25.80 8.12 8.65
C GLY A 47 25.31 9.13 7.59
N PRO A 48 24.33 9.99 7.94
CA PRO A 48 23.60 10.83 6.98
C PRO A 48 24.55 11.63 6.10
N THR A 49 24.68 11.25 4.82
CA THR A 49 25.43 12.04 3.84
C THR A 49 24.54 13.18 3.40
N VAL A 50 24.59 14.29 4.15
CA VAL A 50 23.90 15.54 3.79
C VAL A 50 24.61 16.13 2.57
N VAL A 51 24.13 15.82 1.36
CA VAL A 51 24.59 16.51 0.14
C VAL A 51 23.84 17.84 0.06
N GLY A 52 24.39 18.84 0.75
CA GLY A 52 23.83 20.19 0.80
C GLY A 52 24.80 21.16 1.45
N THR A 53 25.86 21.53 0.73
CA THR A 53 26.62 22.75 1.01
C THR A 53 26.17 23.83 0.04
N VAL A 54 25.57 24.89 0.59
CA VAL A 54 25.47 26.21 -0.04
C VAL A 54 26.83 26.90 -0.06
#